data_AF-A0A1H5R4R9-F1
#
_entry.id   AF-A0A1H5R4R9-F1
#
_cell.length_a   1.000
_cell.length_b   1.000
_cell.length_c   1.000
_cell.angle_alpha   90.00
_cell.angle_beta   90.00
_cell.angle_gamma   90.00
#
_symmetry.space_group_name_H-M   'P 1'
#
loop_
_entity.id
_entity.type
_entity.pdbx_description
1 polymer ?
#
loop_
_entity_poly.entity_id
_entity_poly.type
_entity_poly.pdbx_seq_one_letter_code
_entity_poly.pdbx_strand_id
1 'polypeptide(L)' 'MSAIRVVRGAPDDCELAALVAVLGMVSGGGSVAEVPGPSVWGDPAWRGREVRAALGAWRVSGLPH' A
#
# COMPACT_ATOMS: atom_id res chain seq x y z
N MET A 1 -19.87 2.54 7.49
CA MET A 1 -19.73 1.42 6.53
C MET A 1 -18.37 0.78 6.79
N SER A 2 -18.31 -0.44 7.33
CA SER A 2 -17.02 -1.09 7.58
C SER A 2 -16.54 -1.74 6.29
N ALA A 3 -15.47 -1.21 5.69
CA ALA A 3 -14.95 -1.66 4.38
C ALA A 3 -14.16 -2.97 4.45
N ILE A 4 -13.92 -3.52 5.65
CA ILE A 4 -13.07 -4.69 5.84
C ILE A 4 -13.77 -5.70 6.77
N ARG A 5 -13.81 -6.96 6.34
CA ARG A 5 -14.25 -8.13 7.13
C ARG A 5 -13.03 -9.03 7.38
N VAL A 6 -12.70 -9.26 8.65
CA VAL A 6 -11.61 -10.16 9.05
C VAL A 6 -12.16 -11.58 9.20
N VAL A 7 -11.53 -12.55 8.53
CA VAL A 7 -11.83 -13.99 8.65
C VAL A 7 -10.72 -14.65 9.48
N ARG A 8 -11.09 -15.57 10.38
CA ARG A 8 -10.19 -16.24 11.33
C ARG A 8 -10.25 -17.76 11.12
N GLY A 9 -9.11 -18.45 11.22
CA GLY A 9 -8.95 -19.90 11.05
C GLY A 9 -7.46 -20.27 11.02
N ALA A 10 -7.16 -21.55 10.81
CA ALA A 10 -5.80 -22.06 10.58
C ALA A 10 -5.73 -22.67 9.17
N PRO A 11 -5.69 -21.83 8.11
CA PRO A 11 -5.68 -22.32 6.74
C PRO A 11 -4.39 -23.07 6.44
N ASP A 12 -4.48 -24.07 5.58
CA ASP A 12 -3.29 -24.72 5.03
C ASP A 12 -2.69 -23.93 3.85
N ASP A 13 -1.49 -24.34 3.42
CA ASP A 13 -0.77 -23.67 2.33
C ASP A 13 -1.54 -23.70 1.00
N CYS A 14 -2.34 -24.75 0.75
CA CYS A 14 -3.15 -24.89 -0.45
C CYS A 14 -4.33 -23.91 -0.43
N GLU A 15 -5.00 -23.77 0.71
CA GLU A 15 -6.10 -22.83 0.91
C GLU A 15 -5.62 -21.37 0.81
N LEU A 16 -4.45 -21.06 1.35
CA LEU A 16 -3.82 -19.75 1.19
C LEU A 16 -3.48 -19.45 -0.28
N ALA A 17 -2.90 -20.41 -0.99
CA ALA A 17 -2.59 -20.26 -2.41
C ALA A 17 -3.85 -20.04 -3.25
N ALA A 18 -4.92 -20.80 -2.99
CA ALA A 18 -6.20 -20.65 -3.66
C ALA A 18 -6.81 -19.27 -3.45
N LEU A 19 -6.77 -18.74 -2.21
CA LEU A 19 -7.25 -17.40 -1.90
C LEU A 19 -6.49 -16.32 -2.68
N VAL A 20 -5.16 -16.39 -2.68
CA VAL A 20 -4.31 -15.43 -3.41
C VAL A 20 -4.59 -15.47 -4.91
N ALA A 21 -4.74 -16.66 -5.49
CA ALA A 21 -5.07 -16.82 -6.91
C ALA A 21 -6.42 -16.17 -7.24
N VAL A 22 -7.46 -16.40 -6.43
CA VAL A 22 -8.78 -15.79 -6.61
C VAL A 22 -8.70 -14.27 -6.48
N LEU A 23 -8.01 -13.75 -5.47
CA LEU A 23 -7.81 -12.31 -5.31
C LEU A 23 -7.06 -11.72 -6.50
N GLY A 24 -6.03 -12.40 -7.00
CA GLY A 24 -5.30 -12.01 -8.21
C GLY A 24 -6.22 -11.90 -9.43
N MET A 25 -7.07 -12.91 -9.67
CA MET A 25 -8.04 -12.90 -10.77
C MET A 25 -9.08 -11.78 -10.63
N VAL A 26 -9.63 -11.57 -9.43
CA VAL A 26 -10.63 -10.52 -9.18
C VAL A 26 -10.03 -9.12 -9.27
N SER A 27 -8.78 -8.95 -8.81
CA SER A 27 -8.05 -7.68 -8.87
C SER A 27 -7.51 -7.35 -10.26
N GLY A 28 -7.43 -8.33 -11.16
CA GLY A 28 -6.88 -8.22 -12.52
C GLY A 28 -7.71 -7.40 -13.52
N GLY A 29 -8.68 -6.60 -13.07
CA GLY A 29 -9.35 -5.60 -13.90
C GLY A 29 -8.34 -4.53 -14.32
N GLY A 30 -7.76 -4.70 -15.50
CA GLY A 30 -6.62 -3.96 -16.01
C GLY A 30 -6.67 -2.46 -15.73
N SER A 31 -5.77 -2.00 -14.86
CA SER A 31 -5.34 -0.62 -14.88
C SER A 31 -4.60 -0.42 -16.20
N VAL A 32 -5.14 0.43 -17.09
CA VAL A 32 -4.31 1.06 -18.11
C VAL A 32 -3.11 1.63 -17.36
N ALA A 33 -1.90 1.21 -17.71
CA ALA A 33 -0.69 1.69 -17.07
C ALA A 33 -0.62 3.19 -17.32
N GLU A 34 -1.10 3.96 -16.35
CA GLU A 34 -0.91 5.41 -16.34
C GLU A 34 0.60 5.63 -16.23
N VAL A 35 1.16 6.38 -17.18
CA VAL A 35 2.57 6.76 -17.12
C VAL A 35 2.73 7.52 -15.80
N PRO A 36 3.52 7.01 -14.83
CA PRO A 36 3.63 7.66 -13.54
C PRO A 36 4.18 9.06 -13.75
N GLY A 37 3.43 10.07 -13.28
CA GLY A 37 3.94 11.42 -13.19
C GLY A 37 5.19 11.48 -12.31
N PRO A 38 5.97 12.57 -12.36
CA PRO A 38 7.13 12.74 -11.50
C PRO A 38 6.73 12.54 -10.03
N SER A 39 7.45 11.65 -9.35
CA SER A 39 7.21 11.37 -7.94
C SER A 39 7.45 12.63 -7.11
N VAL A 40 6.49 12.99 -6.25
CA VAL A 40 6.64 14.14 -5.36
C VAL A 40 7.80 13.95 -4.37
N TRP A 41 8.18 12.70 -4.09
CA TRP A 41 9.39 12.36 -3.33
C TRP A 41 10.70 12.76 -4.04
N GLY A 42 10.66 12.96 -5.36
CA GLY A 42 11.80 13.43 -6.15
C GLY A 42 12.02 14.94 -6.12
N ASP A 43 11.04 15.71 -5.63
CA ASP A 43 11.09 17.17 -5.58
C ASP A 43 12.20 17.66 -4.61
N PRO A 44 13.14 18.50 -5.09
CA PRO A 44 14.18 19.10 -4.27
C PRO A 44 13.70 19.77 -2.99
N ALA A 45 12.46 20.27 -2.94
CA ALA A 45 11.85 20.86 -1.75
C ALA A 45 11.82 19.91 -0.53
N TRP A 46 11.85 18.60 -0.76
CA TRP A 46 11.85 17.59 0.32
C TRP A 46 13.23 17.15 0.79
N ARG A 47 14.32 17.52 0.09
CA ARG A 47 15.68 17.02 0.34
C ARG A 47 16.35 17.52 1.64
N GLY A 48 15.67 18.37 2.42
CA GLY A 48 16.23 18.98 3.64
C GLY A 48 15.32 18.91 4.86
N ARG A 49 14.20 18.19 4.81
CA ARG A 49 13.29 18.12 5.97
C ARG A 49 13.82 17.10 6.98
N GLU A 50 14.51 17.57 8.01
CA GLU A 50 14.94 16.73 9.12
C GLU A 50 13.73 16.11 9.83
N VAL A 51 13.66 14.78 9.85
CA VAL A 51 12.65 14.05 10.62
C VAL A 51 13.21 13.84 12.03
N ARG A 52 12.69 14.60 12.99
CA ARG A 52 13.05 14.42 14.39
C ARG A 52 12.35 13.19 14.97
N ALA A 53 13.11 12.33 15.66
CA ALA A 53 12.55 11.18 16.37
C ALA A 53 11.60 11.64 17.48
N ALA A 54 10.30 11.42 17.27
CA ALA A 54 9.24 11.80 18.19
C ALA A 54 8.06 10.83 18.05
N LEU A 55 7.19 10.76 19.07
CA LEU A 55 5.94 9.99 18.97
C LEU A 55 5.11 10.52 17.80
N GLY A 56 4.73 9.64 16.89
CA GLY A 56 4.00 10.00 15.68
C GLY A 56 4.87 10.52 14.53
N ALA A 57 6.21 10.50 14.66
CA ALA A 57 7.12 10.85 13.57
C ALA A 57 6.90 9.99 12.31
N TRP A 58 6.45 8.73 12.46
CA TRP A 58 6.09 7.87 11.33
C TRP A 58 4.99 8.44 10.44
N ARG A 59 4.15 9.38 10.92
CA ARG A 59 3.11 10.02 10.10
C ARG A 59 3.68 10.90 8.97
N VAL A 60 4.95 11.29 9.06
CA VAL A 60 5.62 12.03 7.98
C VAL A 60 5.98 11.14 6.79
N SER A 61 5.93 9.80 6.93
CA SER A 61 6.20 8.87 5.82
C SER A 61 5.12 8.88 4.74
N GLY A 62 3.96 9.49 5.02
CA GLY A 62 2.86 9.66 4.05
C GLY A 62 2.84 11.03 3.34
N LEU A 63 3.83 11.88 3.58
CA LEU A 63 4.04 13.13 2.84
C LEU A 63 5.18 12.90 1.84
N PRO A 64 5.01 13.17 0.54
CA PRO A 64 3.98 14.02 -0.04
C PRO A 64 2.86 13.20 -0.70
N HIS A 65 1.62 13.68 -0.56
CA HIS A 65 0.47 13.30 -1.37
C HIS A 65 0.23 14.36 -2.44
#